data_AF-Q11A14-F1
#
_entry.id   AF-Q11A14-F1
#
_cell.length_a   1.000
_cell.length_b   1.000
_cell.length_c   1.000
_cell.angle_alpha   90.00
_cell.angle_beta   90.00
_cell.angle_gamma   90.00
#
_symmetry.space_group_name_H-M   'P 1'
#
loop_
_entity.id
_entity.type
_entity.pdbx_description
1 polymer ?
#
loop_
_entity_poly.entity_id
_entity_poly.type
_entity_poly.pdbx_seq_one_letter_code
_entity_poly.pdbx_strand_id
1 'polypeptide(L)'
;MLSLTELPDLVQAIVGGNTRVLAKTPGVGAKTAERITLELKNKLAEWRQDAGLTTSVPVGVMPAIQEEVEMTLLALGYTGQEVIQSLQAVSKDANMSKNTNAEDWIREAISWLSRSTQL
;
A
#
# COMPACT_ATOMS: atom_id res chain seq x y z
N MET A 1 14.75 -14.55 -17.39
CA MET A 1 15.15 -13.86 -16.16
C MET A 1 14.07 -12.84 -15.86
N LEU A 2 13.41 -12.89 -14.71
CA LEU A 2 12.53 -11.81 -14.28
C LEU A 2 13.44 -10.73 -13.68
N SER A 3 13.64 -9.62 -14.39
CA SER A 3 14.28 -8.44 -13.81
C SER A 3 13.31 -7.78 -12.84
N LEU A 4 13.79 -7.42 -11.65
CA LEU A 4 13.04 -6.74 -10.57
C LEU A 4 12.36 -5.43 -11.02
N THR A 5 12.73 -4.86 -12.17
CA THR A 5 12.06 -3.70 -12.78
C THR A 5 10.73 -4.05 -13.47
N GLU A 6 10.53 -5.30 -13.91
CA GLU A 6 9.27 -5.72 -14.54
C GLU A 6 8.17 -6.00 -13.51
N LEU A 7 8.54 -6.32 -12.26
CA LEU A 7 7.60 -6.68 -11.22
C LEU A 7 6.75 -5.49 -10.73
N PRO A 8 7.31 -4.28 -10.47
CA PRO A 8 6.52 -3.09 -10.18
C PRO A 8 5.54 -2.73 -11.29
N ASP A 9 5.98 -2.81 -12.55
CA ASP A 9 5.12 -2.54 -13.72
C ASP A 9 3.99 -3.58 -13.83
N LEU A 10 4.29 -4.84 -13.53
CA LEU A 10 3.31 -5.93 -13.47
C LEU A 10 2.28 -5.69 -12.37
N VAL A 11 2.73 -5.32 -11.16
CA VAL A 11 1.86 -4.99 -10.03
C VAL A 11 0.98 -3.80 -10.36
N GLN A 12 1.54 -2.73 -10.95
CA GLN A 12 0.75 -1.58 -11.41
C GLN A 12 -0.27 -1.99 -12.47
N ALA A 13 0.09 -2.84 -13.43
CA ALA A 13 -0.83 -3.33 -14.44
C ALA A 13 -1.98 -4.15 -13.82
N ILE A 14 -1.71 -4.96 -12.81
CA ILE A 14 -2.73 -5.72 -12.07
C ILE A 14 -3.65 -4.77 -11.30
N VAL A 15 -3.09 -3.90 -10.44
CA VAL A 15 -3.87 -2.97 -9.60
C VAL A 15 -4.71 -2.03 -10.47
N GLY A 16 -4.09 -1.43 -11.50
CA GLY A 16 -4.70 -0.53 -12.47
C GLY A 16 -5.63 -1.22 -13.48
N GLY A 17 -5.71 -2.55 -13.48
CA GLY A 17 -6.57 -3.30 -14.40
C GLY A 17 -6.13 -3.27 -15.87
N ASN A 18 -4.86 -2.97 -16.13
CA ASN A 18 -4.28 -2.89 -17.48
C ASN A 18 -3.94 -4.29 -18.03
N THR A 19 -4.97 -5.06 -18.37
CA THR A 19 -4.87 -6.42 -18.91
C THR A 19 -4.06 -6.49 -20.21
N ARG A 20 -4.00 -5.39 -20.98
CA ARG A 20 -3.23 -5.31 -22.23
C ARG A 20 -1.72 -5.39 -22.00
N VAL A 21 -1.22 -4.84 -20.89
CA VAL A 21 0.19 -4.96 -20.50
C VAL A 21 0.48 -6.40 -20.07
N LEU A 22 -0.41 -7.00 -19.28
CA LEU A 22 -0.27 -8.39 -18.83
C LEU A 22 -0.24 -9.39 -20.00
N ALA A 23 -1.08 -9.16 -21.01
CA ALA A 23 -1.17 -10.02 -22.21
C ALA A 23 0.04 -9.93 -23.15
N LYS A 24 1.00 -9.01 -22.91
CA LYS A 24 2.28 -8.98 -23.64
C LYS A 24 3.29 -9.98 -23.08
N THR A 25 3.04 -10.51 -21.89
CA THR A 25 3.90 -11.53 -21.25
C THR A 25 3.81 -12.85 -22.04
N PRO A 26 4.93 -13.45 -22.45
CA PRO A 26 4.92 -14.74 -23.15
C PRO A 26 4.13 -15.80 -22.36
N GLY A 27 3.17 -16.45 -23.02
CA GLY A 27 2.30 -17.45 -22.39
C GLY A 27 1.07 -16.91 -21.67
N VAL A 28 0.87 -15.59 -21.60
CA VAL A 28 -0.33 -14.96 -21.03
C VAL A 28 -1.23 -14.39 -22.13
N GLY A 29 -2.31 -15.09 -22.45
CA GLY A 29 -3.35 -14.58 -23.37
C GLY A 29 -4.34 -13.63 -22.71
N ALA A 30 -5.18 -12.96 -23.50
CA ALA A 30 -6.16 -11.96 -23.02
C ALA A 30 -7.07 -12.48 -21.89
N LYS A 31 -7.67 -13.67 -22.06
CA LYS A 31 -8.53 -14.30 -21.05
C LYS A 31 -7.78 -14.64 -19.76
N THR A 32 -6.52 -15.06 -19.88
CA THR A 32 -5.65 -15.34 -18.74
C THR A 32 -5.28 -14.04 -18.02
N ALA A 33 -4.97 -12.98 -18.75
CA ALA A 33 -4.70 -11.65 -18.19
C ALA A 33 -5.91 -11.09 -17.43
N GLU A 34 -7.12 -11.18 -17.99
CA GLU A 34 -8.36 -10.79 -17.31
C GLU A 34 -8.59 -11.56 -16.01
N ARG A 35 -8.42 -12.89 -16.05
CA ARG A 35 -8.57 -13.74 -14.87
C ARG A 35 -7.54 -13.39 -13.78
N ILE A 36 -6.27 -13.26 -14.15
CA ILE A 36 -5.18 -12.92 -13.22
C ILE A 36 -5.45 -11.57 -12.55
N THR A 37 -5.82 -10.54 -13.33
CA THR A 37 -6.15 -9.22 -12.79
C THR A 37 -7.27 -9.31 -11.76
N LEU A 38 -8.37 -9.99 -12.08
CA LEU A 38 -9.52 -10.10 -11.19
C LEU A 38 -9.15 -10.85 -9.89
N GLU A 39 -8.52 -12.02 -10.01
CA GLU A 39 -8.13 -12.85 -8.87
C GLU A 39 -7.16 -12.11 -7.94
N LEU A 40 -6.14 -11.46 -8.49
CA LEU A 40 -5.14 -10.77 -7.68
C LEU A 40 -5.68 -9.49 -7.05
N LYS A 41 -6.55 -8.74 -7.74
CA LYS A 41 -7.25 -7.60 -7.12
C LYS A 41 -8.15 -8.03 -5.98
N ASN A 42 -8.86 -9.16 -6.13
CA ASN A 42 -9.68 -9.71 -5.06
C ASN A 42 -8.83 -10.16 -3.88
N LYS A 43 -7.74 -10.89 -4.10
CA LYS A 43 -6.80 -11.30 -3.04
C LYS A 43 -6.18 -10.11 -2.32
N LEU A 44 -5.82 -9.05 -3.05
CA LEU A 44 -5.30 -7.83 -2.44
C LEU A 44 -6.37 -7.14 -1.58
N ALA A 45 -7.62 -7.09 -2.06
CA ALA A 45 -8.73 -6.55 -1.29
C ALA A 45 -8.98 -7.37 -0.02
N GLU A 46 -9.02 -8.70 -0.12
CA GLU A 46 -9.14 -9.63 1.03
C GLU A 46 -8.02 -9.40 2.04
N TRP A 47 -6.76 -9.36 1.59
CA TRP A 47 -5.63 -9.08 2.47
C TRP A 47 -5.76 -7.73 3.19
N ARG A 48 -6.21 -6.68 2.49
CA ARG A 48 -6.48 -5.38 3.13
C ARG A 48 -7.62 -5.47 4.13
N GLN A 49 -8.65 -6.27 3.88
CA GLN A 49 -9.74 -6.51 4.84
C GLN A 49 -9.25 -7.22 6.09
N ASP A 50 -8.50 -8.31 5.93
CA ASP A 50 -7.91 -9.09 7.02
C ASP A 50 -6.92 -8.26 7.84
N ALA A 51 -6.15 -7.41 7.18
CA ALA A 51 -5.24 -6.47 7.83
C ALA A 51 -5.97 -5.29 8.50
N GLY A 52 -7.26 -5.07 8.23
CA GLY A 52 -8.00 -3.89 8.72
C GLY A 52 -7.71 -2.59 7.98
N LEU A 53 -7.09 -2.65 6.79
CA LEU A 53 -6.70 -1.52 5.94
C LEU A 53 -7.84 -1.00 5.01
N THR A 54 -9.07 -1.04 5.49
CA THR A 54 -10.29 -0.88 4.66
C THR A 54 -10.81 0.56 4.60
N THR A 55 -10.30 1.43 5.47
CA THR A 55 -10.72 2.83 5.57
C THR A 55 -9.93 3.72 4.62
N SER A 56 -10.60 4.75 4.11
CA SER A 56 -10.08 5.67 3.10
C SER A 56 -8.69 6.19 3.44
N VAL A 57 -7.80 6.10 2.45
CA VAL A 57 -6.46 6.69 2.43
C VAL A 57 -6.51 8.15 2.94
N PRO A 58 -5.66 8.54 3.91
CA PRO A 58 -5.59 9.94 4.32
C PRO A 58 -5.19 10.83 3.13
N VAL A 59 -6.01 11.85 2.86
CA VAL A 59 -5.73 12.86 1.85
C VAL A 59 -4.42 13.56 2.20
N GLY A 60 -3.44 13.55 1.28
CA GLY A 60 -2.16 14.26 1.46
C GLY A 60 -0.93 13.37 1.60
N VAL A 61 -1.06 12.04 1.62
CA VAL A 61 0.08 11.11 1.62
C VAL A 61 0.34 10.59 0.21
N MET A 62 1.60 10.57 -0.22
CA MET A 62 1.97 9.94 -1.50
C MET A 62 1.76 8.41 -1.42
N PRO A 63 1.22 7.76 -2.47
CA PRO A 63 0.93 6.32 -2.42
C PRO A 63 2.12 5.44 -2.05
N ALA A 64 3.33 5.75 -2.56
CA ALA A 64 4.53 4.99 -2.25
C ALA A 64 4.94 5.10 -0.77
N ILE A 65 4.79 6.29 -0.17
CA ILE A 65 5.08 6.51 1.27
C ILE A 65 4.05 5.78 2.11
N GLN A 66 2.77 5.87 1.73
CA GLN A 66 1.70 5.17 2.42
C GLN A 66 1.97 3.65 2.43
N GLU A 67 2.30 3.06 1.28
CA GLU A 67 2.59 1.63 1.16
C GLU A 67 3.77 1.22 2.06
N GLU A 68 4.85 1.99 2.05
CA GLU A 68 6.03 1.70 2.86
C GLU A 68 5.76 1.79 4.37
N VAL A 69 4.98 2.79 4.80
CA VAL A 69 4.53 2.92 6.19
C VAL A 69 3.59 1.78 6.59
N GLU A 70 2.60 1.46 5.75
CA GLU A 70 1.66 0.35 5.98
C GLU A 70 2.41 -0.97 6.17
N MET A 71 3.31 -1.31 5.24
CA MET A 71 4.09 -2.55 5.31
C MET A 71 4.99 -2.60 6.54
N THR A 72 5.67 -1.50 6.86
CA THR A 72 6.60 -1.44 7.99
C THR A 72 5.86 -1.60 9.32
N LEU A 73 4.79 -0.85 9.53
CA LEU A 73 4.06 -0.89 10.80
C LEU A 73 3.34 -2.23 11.01
N LEU A 74 2.76 -2.81 9.95
CA LEU A 74 2.20 -4.16 10.02
C LEU A 74 3.27 -5.20 10.39
N ALA A 75 4.47 -5.09 9.80
CA ALA A 75 5.59 -5.99 10.11
C ALA A 75 6.09 -5.85 11.57
N LEU A 76 5.95 -4.66 12.16
CA LEU A 76 6.23 -4.41 13.57
C LEU A 76 5.12 -4.92 14.52
N GLY A 77 4.00 -5.41 13.97
CA GLY A 77 2.91 -6.02 14.73
C GLY A 77 1.77 -5.06 15.07
N TYR A 78 1.75 -3.84 14.51
CA TYR A 78 0.58 -2.97 14.62
C TYR A 78 -0.57 -3.49 13.76
N THR A 79 -1.79 -3.31 14.24
CA THR A 79 -3.02 -3.60 13.50
C THR A 79 -3.25 -2.59 12.39
N GLY A 80 -3.94 -2.94 11.31
CA GLY A 80 -4.22 -1.96 10.25
C GLY A 80 -5.08 -0.78 10.71
N GLN A 81 -5.87 -0.94 11.78
CA GLN A 81 -6.56 0.20 12.39
C GLN A 81 -5.58 1.20 13.01
N GLU A 82 -4.59 0.72 13.78
CA GLU A 82 -3.54 1.58 14.35
C GLU A 82 -2.73 2.26 13.24
N VAL A 83 -2.37 1.52 12.19
CA VAL A 83 -1.68 2.05 11.02
C VAL A 83 -2.47 3.19 10.38
N ILE A 84 -3.75 2.98 10.07
CA ILE A 84 -4.60 4.01 9.46
C ILE A 84 -4.74 5.23 10.36
N GLN A 85 -4.98 5.03 11.66
CA GLN A 85 -5.12 6.14 12.61
C GLN A 85 -3.83 6.96 12.70
N SER A 86 -2.66 6.31 12.73
CA SER A 86 -1.38 6.99 12.75
C SER A 86 -1.15 7.81 11.48
N LEU A 87 -1.40 7.24 10.30
CA LEU A 87 -1.27 7.94 9.02
C LEU A 87 -2.22 9.15 8.94
N GLN A 88 -3.46 9.01 9.40
CA GLN A 88 -4.43 10.11 9.46
C GLN A 88 -4.04 11.21 10.45
N ALA A 89 -3.39 10.86 11.55
CA ALA A 89 -2.91 11.85 12.51
C ALA A 89 -1.68 12.60 11.98
N VAL A 90 -0.70 11.87 11.45
CA VAL A 90 0.54 12.44 10.88
C VAL A 90 0.24 13.29 9.66
N SER A 91 -0.71 12.90 8.81
CA SER A 91 -1.08 13.67 7.61
C SER A 91 -1.74 15.02 7.92
N LYS A 92 -2.19 15.27 9.16
CA LYS A 92 -2.71 16.59 9.57
C LYS A 92 -1.60 17.61 9.80
N ASP A 93 -0.36 17.16 9.99
CA ASP A 93 0.79 18.06 10.05
C ASP A 93 1.15 18.53 8.63
N ALA A 94 1.14 19.85 8.43
CA ALA A 94 1.45 20.49 7.15
C ALA A 94 2.91 20.28 6.71
N ASN A 95 3.84 20.08 7.64
CA ASN A 95 5.24 19.78 7.34
C ASN A 95 5.36 18.34 6.83
N MET A 96 4.65 17.40 7.47
CA MET A 96 4.65 16.00 7.05
C MET A 96 3.99 15.82 5.69
N SER A 97 2.86 16.51 5.44
CA SER A 97 2.16 16.48 4.13
C SER A 97 3.03 16.87 2.93
N LYS A 98 4.10 17.65 3.15
CA LYS A 98 5.05 18.04 2.09
C LYS A 98 6.31 17.18 2.08
N ASN A 99 6.49 16.33 3.09
CA ASN A 99 7.66 15.49 3.23
C ASN A 99 7.53 14.26 2.33
N THR A 100 8.51 14.07 1.45
CA THR A 100 8.58 12.95 0.50
C THR A 100 9.40 11.77 1.02
N ASN A 101 9.96 11.85 2.23
CA ASN A 101 10.81 10.82 2.82
C ASN A 101 10.00 9.85 3.69
N ALA A 102 9.88 8.59 3.24
CA ALA A 102 9.12 7.57 3.96
C ALA A 102 9.66 7.27 5.36
N GLU A 103 10.98 7.37 5.59
CA GLU A 103 11.57 7.10 6.90
C GLU A 103 11.07 8.09 7.97
N ASP A 104 10.90 9.36 7.61
CA ASP A 104 10.37 10.38 8.52
C ASP A 104 8.91 10.09 8.87
N TRP A 105 8.12 9.63 7.90
CA TRP A 105 6.73 9.21 8.12
C TRP A 105 6.64 8.00 9.05
N ILE A 106 7.51 7.00 8.87
CA ILE A 106 7.56 5.81 9.74
C ILE A 106 7.90 6.23 11.17
N ARG A 107 8.92 7.08 11.36
CA ARG A 107 9.32 7.57 12.68
C ARG A 107 8.20 8.35 13.37
N GLU A 108 7.53 9.26 12.66
CA GLU A 108 6.46 10.05 13.25
C GLU A 108 5.21 9.20 13.55
N ALA A 109 4.89 8.23 12.69
CA ALA A 109 3.79 7.30 12.94
C ALA A 109 4.04 6.44 14.20
N ILE A 110 5.25 5.89 14.37
CA ILE A 110 5.64 5.15 15.58
C ILE A 110 5.59 6.06 16.82
N SER A 111 6.11 7.29 16.70
CA SER A 111 6.06 8.29 17.77
C SER A 111 4.62 8.62 18.19
N TRP A 112 3.71 8.74 17.23
CA TRP A 112 2.28 8.94 17.49
C TRP A 112 1.65 7.73 18.19
N LEU A 113 1.89 6.50 17.69
CA LEU A 113 1.37 5.26 18.26
C LEU A 113 1.85 5.01 19.70
N SER A 114 3.12 5.31 19.97
CA SER A 114 3.67 5.21 21.32
C SER A 114 3.01 6.19 22.30
N ARG A 115 2.59 7.37 21.83
CA ARG A 115 1.90 8.38 22.66
C ARG A 115 0.42 8.04 22.87
N SER A 116 -0.24 7.50 21.85
CA SER A 116 -1.66 7.12 21.92
C SER A 116 -1.92 5.90 22.80
N THR A 117 -0.94 5.00 22.94
CA THR A 117 -1.06 3.77 23.75
C THR A 117 -0.92 4.02 25.26
N GLN A 118 -0.42 5.19 25.68
CA GLN A 118 -0.23 5.55 27.09
C GLN A 118 -1.44 6.27 27.73
N LEU A 119 -2.53 6.46 27.00
CA LEU A 119 -3.79 7.06 27.45
C LEU A 119 -4.89 6.01 27.53
#